data_AF-A0A2N6F042-F1
#
_entry.id   AF-A0A2N6F042-F1
#
_cell.length_a   1.000
_cell.length_b   1.000
_cell.length_c   1.000
_cell.angle_alpha   90.00
_cell.angle_beta   90.00
_cell.angle_gamma   90.00
#
_symmetry.space_group_name_H-M   'P 1'
#
loop_
_entity.id
_entity.type
_entity.pdbx_description
1 polymer ?
#
loop_
_entity_poly.entity_id
_entity_poly.type
_entity_poly.pdbx_seq_one_letter_code
_entity_poly.pdbx_strand_id
1 'polypeptide(L)' 'MAEFNRIKLIANPVAGKGARGKTERAAGILRSSGCEVDLYFTRAAGDGEREAAETIGQDYSLIIAAGGDGTL' A
#
# COMPACT_ATOMS: atom_id res chain seq x y z
N MET A 1 -8.97 9.38 17.54
CA MET A 1 -9.37 8.83 16.23
C MET A 1 -8.10 8.82 15.39
N ALA A 2 -7.80 7.73 14.69
CA ALA A 2 -6.59 7.69 13.86
C ALA A 2 -6.69 8.78 12.79
N GLU A 3 -5.65 9.61 12.67
CA GLU A 3 -5.56 10.68 11.67
C GLU A 3 -5.62 10.15 10.23
N PHE A 4 -5.39 8.84 10.05
CA PHE A 4 -5.42 8.14 8.78
C PHE A 4 -6.53 7.08 8.76
N ASN A 5 -7.76 7.49 8.44
CA ASN A 5 -8.93 6.63 8.53
C ASN A 5 -8.98 5.57 7.41
N ARG A 6 -8.50 5.91 6.20
CA ARG A 6 -8.43 5.01 5.03
C ARG A 6 -7.09 5.13 4.32
N ILE A 7 -6.40 4.01 4.12
CA ILE A 7 -5.02 3.92 3.62
C ILE A 7 -4.98 3.02 2.38
N LYS A 8 -4.35 3.50 1.31
CA LYS A 8 -3.97 2.67 0.17
C LYS A 8 -2.53 2.17 0.37
N LEU A 9 -2.33 0.86 0.38
CA LEU A 9 -1.01 0.23 0.48
C LEU A 9 -0.67 -0.47 -0.83
N ILE A 10 0.22 0.12 -1.61
CA ILE A 10 0.66 -0.38 -2.92
C ILE A 10 2.00 -1.09 -2.74
N ALA A 11 2.06 -2.37 -3.05
CA ALA A 11 3.23 -3.19 -2.73
C ALA A 11 3.77 -3.95 -3.93
N ASN A 12 5.09 -3.87 -4.12
CA ASN A 12 5.80 -4.71 -5.07
C ASN A 12 6.19 -6.04 -4.39
N PRO A 13 5.53 -7.17 -4.72
CA PRO A 13 5.77 -8.45 -4.05
C PRO A 13 7.16 -9.04 -4.33
N VAL A 14 7.91 -8.51 -5.31
CA VAL A 14 9.25 -9.00 -5.69
C VAL A 14 10.39 -8.07 -5.27
N ALA A 15 10.11 -6.91 -4.64
CA ALA A 15 11.12 -5.91 -4.27
C ALA A 15 12.11 -6.32 -3.15
N GLY A 16 11.97 -7.53 -2.59
CA GLY A 16 12.89 -8.03 -1.59
C GLY A 16 12.43 -9.34 -0.95
N LYS A 17 13.30 -9.94 -0.12
CA LYS A 17 13.02 -11.22 0.53
C LYS A 17 11.81 -11.11 1.47
N GLY A 18 10.78 -11.90 1.16
CA GLY A 18 9.54 -11.97 1.93
C GLY A 18 8.68 -10.71 1.84
N ALA A 19 8.83 -9.88 0.79
CA ALA A 19 8.09 -8.64 0.63
C ALA A 19 6.58 -8.85 0.81
N ARG A 20 5.99 -9.85 0.15
CA ARG A 20 4.57 -10.18 0.28
C ARG A 20 4.12 -10.35 1.75
N GLY A 21 4.77 -11.25 2.49
CA GLY A 21 4.40 -11.52 3.88
C GLY A 21 4.65 -10.34 4.82
N LYS A 22 5.70 -9.55 4.59
CA LYS A 22 5.96 -8.31 5.35
C LYS A 22 4.87 -7.28 5.10
N THR A 23 4.44 -7.11 3.85
CA THR A 23 3.35 -6.19 3.49
C THR A 23 2.02 -6.64 4.07
N GLU A 24 1.67 -7.93 3.98
CA GLU A 24 0.46 -8.47 4.61
C GLU A 24 0.47 -8.24 6.12
N ARG A 25 1.62 -8.43 6.78
CA ARG A 25 1.79 -8.12 8.21
C ARG A 25 1.63 -6.63 8.51
N ALA A 26 2.22 -5.75 7.70
CA ALA A 26 2.07 -4.30 7.86
C ALA A 26 0.61 -3.86 7.71
N ALA A 27 -0.12 -4.39 6.72
CA ALA A 27 -1.55 -4.16 6.55
C ALA A 27 -2.35 -4.62 7.78
N GLY A 28 -2.01 -5.78 8.35
CA GLY A 28 -2.62 -6.28 9.58
C GLY A 28 -2.41 -5.36 10.79
N ILE A 29 -1.19 -4.83 10.96
CA ILE A 29 -0.87 -3.88 12.04
C ILE A 29 -1.67 -2.58 11.86
N LEU A 30 -1.69 -2.00 10.67
CA LEU A 30 -2.45 -0.77 10.37
C LEU A 30 -3.95 -0.97 10.64
N ARG A 31 -4.52 -2.10 10.21
CA ARG A 31 -5.92 -2.46 10.49
C ARG A 31 -6.19 -2.61 11.98
N SER A 32 -5.28 -3.24 12.72
CA SER A 32 -5.41 -3.38 14.18
C SER A 32 -5.35 -2.05 14.92
N SER A 33 -4.74 -1.02 14.32
CA SER A 33 -4.71 0.35 14.84
C SER A 33 -5.96 1.17 14.49
N GLY A 34 -6.95 0.56 13.81
CA GLY A 34 -8.22 1.20 13.46
C GLY A 34 -8.26 1.85 12.08
N CYS A 35 -7.25 1.64 11.23
CA CYS A 35 -7.28 2.12 9.84
C CYS A 35 -8.03 1.12 8.93
N GLU A 36 -8.81 1.62 7.98
CA GLU A 36 -9.18 0.85 6.81
C GLU A 36 -7.98 0.79 5.85
N VAL A 37 -7.61 -0.40 5.38
CA VAL A 37 -6.42 -0.58 4.53
C VAL A 37 -6.78 -1.37 3.30
N ASP A 38 -6.62 -0.74 2.14
CA ASP A 38 -6.73 -1.35 0.83
C ASP A 38 -5.34 -1.73 0.33
N LEU A 39 -5.05 -3.03 0.36
CA LEU A 39 -3.76 -3.59 -0.05
C LEU A 39 -3.81 -4.00 -1.52
N TYR A 40 -2.97 -3.37 -2.34
CA TYR A 40 -2.75 -3.70 -3.73
C TYR A 40 -1.36 -4.29 -3.95
N PHE A 41 -1.27 -5.44 -4.64
CA PHE A 41 0.00 -6.00 -5.08
C PHE A 41 0.22 -5.71 -6.55
N THR A 42 1.33 -5.04 -6.87
CA THR A 42 1.68 -4.75 -8.26
C THR A 42 2.01 -6.05 -9.01
N ARG A 43 1.71 -6.04 -10.31
CA ARG A 43 1.87 -7.17 -11.22
C ARG A 43 2.94 -6.91 -12.28
N ALA A 44 3.21 -5.64 -12.58
CA ALA A 44 4.17 -5.22 -13.58
C ALA A 44 4.71 -3.80 -13.29
N ALA A 45 5.72 -3.38 -14.05
CA ALA A 45 6.20 -1.99 -14.02
C ALA A 45 5.07 -1.00 -14.38
N GLY A 46 5.06 0.17 -13.74
CA GLY A 46 4.05 1.20 -13.91
C GLY A 46 2.67 0.87 -13.32
N ASP A 47 2.50 -0.30 -12.69
CA ASP A 47 1.25 -0.68 -12.04
C ASP A 47 1.01 0.10 -10.73
N GLY A 48 2.08 0.35 -9.96
CA GLY A 48 2.01 1.16 -8.75
C GLY A 48 1.64 2.63 -9.03
N GLU A 49 2.19 3.21 -10.10
CA GLU A 49 1.83 4.55 -10.56
C GLU A 49 0.35 4.64 -10.97
N ARG A 50 -0.14 3.65 -11.74
CA ARG A 50 -1.55 3.57 -12.15
C ARG A 50 -2.50 3.48 -10.96
N GLU A 51 -2.23 2.56 -10.03
CA GLU A 51 -3.04 2.42 -8.81
C GLU A 51 -3.00 3.69 -7.95
N ALA A 52 -1.83 4.33 -7.82
CA ALA A 52 -1.71 5.59 -7.08
C ALA A 52 -2.53 6.71 -7.74
N ALA A 53 -2.47 6.83 -9.07
CA ALA A 53 -3.26 7.80 -9.82
C ALA A 53 -4.77 7.57 -9.68
N GLU A 54 -5.23 6.31 -9.73
CA GLU A 54 -6.64 5.96 -9.51
C GLU A 54 -7.11 6.25 -8.08
N THR A 55 -6.19 6.24 -7.11
CA THR A 55 -6.48 6.55 -5.70
C THR A 55 -6.70 8.05 -5.48
N ILE A 56 -6.11 8.93 -6.30
CA ILE A 56 -6.28 10.39 -6.19
C ILE A 56 -7.76 10.75 -6.44
N GLY A 57 -8.33 11.57 -5.54
CA GLY A 57 -9.73 11.99 -5.61
C GLY A 57 -10.72 11.03 -4.93
N GLN A 58 -10.25 9.89 -4.42
CA GLN A 58 -11.00 9.05 -3.48
C GLN A 58 -10.72 9.49 -2.02
N ASP A 59 -11.40 8.91 -1.05
CA ASP A 59 -11.35 9.27 0.38
C ASP A 59 -10.14 8.67 1.15
N TYR A 60 -9.03 8.41 0.46
CA TYR A 60 -7.80 7.95 1.11
C TYR A 60 -7.05 9.10 1.76
N SER A 61 -6.69 8.90 3.02
CA SER A 61 -5.88 9.83 3.82
C SER A 61 -4.38 9.66 3.61
N LEU A 62 -3.96 8.50 3.10
CA LEU A 62 -2.55 8.16 2.91
C LEU A 62 -2.37 7.08 1.82
N ILE A 63 -1.36 7.26 0.98
CA ILE A 63 -0.84 6.23 0.07
C ILE A 63 0.53 5.80 0.59
N ILE A 64 0.73 4.50 0.78
CA ILE A 64 1.99 3.90 1.20
C ILE A 64 2.53 3.04 0.06
N ALA A 65 3.73 3.36 -0.41
CA ALA A 65 4.50 2.49 -1.31
C ALA A 65 5.34 1.50 -0.49
N ALA A 66 5.19 0.20 -0.75
CA ALA A 66 5.98 -0.87 -0.13
C ALA A 66 6.81 -1.60 -1.19
N GLY A 67 8.05 -1.13 -1.37
CA GLY A 67 9.00 -1.70 -2.32
C GLY A 67 10.38 -1.05 -2.22
N GLY A 68 11.20 -1.21 -3.25
CA GLY A 68 12.46 -0.46 -3.41
C GLY A 68 12.23 0.83 -4.20
N ASP A 69 13.31 1.50 -4.60
CA ASP A 69 13.26 2.82 -5.24
C ASP A 69 12.36 2.86 -6.49
N GLY A 70 12.35 1.81 -7.33
CA GLY A 70 11.45 1.77 -8.50
C GLY A 70 9.95 1.63 -8.17
N THR A 71 9.58 1.55 -6.88
CA THR A 71 8.18 1.54 -6.40
C THR A 71 7.75 2.89 -5.86
N LEU A 72 8.69 3.78 -5.51
CA LEU A 72 8.45 5.13 -4.97
C LEU A 72 8.67 6.18 -6.06
#